data_AF-A0A1W1BKK8-F1
#
_entry.id   AF-A0A1W1BKK8-F1
#
_cell.length_a   1.000
_cell.length_b   1.000
_cell.length_c   1.000
_cell.angle_alpha   90.00
_cell.angle_beta   90.00
_cell.angle_gamma   90.00
#
_symmetry.space_group_name_H-M   'P 1'
#
loop_
_entity.id
_entity.type
_entity.pdbx_description
1 polymer ?
#
loop_
_entity_poly.entity_id
_entity_poly.type
_entity_poly.pdbx_seq_one_letter_code
_entity_poly.pdbx_strand_id
1 'polypeptide(L)'
;MKRGAFTLIEMMVAIVIFSLIVISLYKSYDALKESNQKYSKITEEMEHLWRIKRVLYLDFALTLKSNVKVLNQERNRDIVLLQTSNSIHNRFNPFVAYVVKNGVLYRLESLYKLHYPFDTQTVADVDRIGKVKRFRIYKALKKEGQRVISYYLIDILFSDKTKILYKIRALNEV
;
A
#
# COMPACT_ATOMS: atom_id res chain seq x y z
N MET A 1 49.31 50.58 12.72
CA MET A 1 48.44 49.91 11.73
C MET A 1 47.26 50.81 11.42
N LYS A 2 47.20 51.42 10.22
CA LYS A 2 46.01 52.19 9.78
C LYS A 2 44.94 51.18 9.35
N ARG A 3 43.79 51.15 10.04
CA ARG A 3 42.60 50.44 9.56
C ARG A 3 42.00 51.26 8.43
N GLY A 4 41.97 50.72 7.21
CA GLY A 4 41.27 51.34 6.09
C GLY A 4 39.77 51.29 6.35
N ALA A 5 39.10 52.45 6.35
CA ALA A 5 37.65 52.52 6.37
C ALA A 5 37.12 52.28 4.95
N PHE A 6 36.00 51.57 4.85
CA PHE A 6 35.30 51.38 3.58
C PHE A 6 34.87 52.72 2.99
N THR A 7 34.99 52.86 1.67
CA THR A 7 34.44 54.01 0.96
C THR A 7 32.92 53.91 0.87
N LEU A 8 32.25 55.07 0.75
CA LEU A 8 30.80 55.13 0.61
C LEU A 8 30.29 54.31 -0.59
N ILE A 9 31.03 54.33 -1.70
CA ILE A 9 30.71 53.60 -2.93
C ILE A 9 30.80 52.08 -2.70
N GLU A 10 31.87 51.59 -2.06
CA GLU A 10 31.99 50.16 -1.74
C GLU A 10 30.87 49.68 -0.83
N MET A 11 30.42 50.51 0.13
CA MET A 11 29.28 50.20 0.98
C MET A 11 27.98 50.10 0.17
N MET A 12 27.73 51.02 -0.77
CA MET A 12 26.55 50.96 -1.64
C MET A 12 26.56 49.71 -2.53
N VAL A 13 27.70 49.38 -3.14
CA VAL A 13 27.86 48.18 -3.96
C VAL A 13 27.62 46.92 -3.12
N ALA A 14 28.16 46.87 -1.91
CA ALA A 14 27.95 45.74 -1.00
C ALA A 14 26.46 45.56 -0.62
N ILE A 15 25.74 46.64 -0.36
CA ILE A 15 24.29 46.58 -0.06
C ILE A 15 23.50 46.04 -1.25
N VAL A 16 23.81 46.51 -2.47
CA VAL A 16 23.13 46.03 -3.68
C VAL A 16 23.39 44.54 -3.90
N ILE A 17 24.65 44.11 -3.82
CA ILE A 17 25.01 42.68 -3.97
C ILE A 17 24.33 41.85 -2.89
N PHE A 18 24.35 42.31 -1.64
CA PHE A 18 23.69 41.63 -0.53
C PHE A 18 22.18 41.49 -0.75
N SER A 19 21.52 42.55 -1.23
CA SER A 19 20.09 42.52 -1.55
C SER A 19 19.73 41.49 -2.62
N LEU A 20 20.58 41.37 -3.67
CA LEU A 20 20.41 40.37 -4.73
C LEU A 20 20.58 38.95 -4.18
N ILE A 21 21.56 38.74 -3.30
CA ILE A 21 21.78 37.44 -2.64
C ILE A 21 20.56 37.06 -1.79
N VAL A 22 20.05 37.98 -0.95
CA VAL A 22 18.89 37.71 -0.09
C VAL A 22 17.66 37.34 -0.91
N ILE A 23 17.39 38.05 -2.02
CA ILE A 23 16.26 37.74 -2.92
C ILE A 23 16.44 36.35 -3.55
N SER A 24 17.64 36.01 -4.01
CA SER A 24 17.94 34.70 -4.60
C SER A 24 17.77 33.56 -3.57
N LEU A 25 18.21 33.79 -2.33
CA LEU A 25 18.06 32.83 -1.23
C LEU A 25 16.59 32.61 -0.88
N TYR A 26 15.80 33.68 -0.81
CA TYR A 26 14.37 33.58 -0.52
C TYR A 26 13.64 32.75 -1.60
N LYS A 27 13.93 33.02 -2.88
CA LYS A 27 13.37 32.24 -4.00
C LYS A 27 13.80 30.77 -3.95
N SER A 28 15.06 30.51 -3.61
CA SER A 28 15.57 29.13 -3.48
C SER A 28 14.92 28.38 -2.33
N TYR A 29 14.68 29.06 -1.21
CA TYR A 29 13.97 28.51 -0.06
C TYR A 29 12.53 28.14 -0.38
N ASP A 30 11.79 29.04 -1.05
CA ASP A 30 10.42 28.77 -1.46
C ASP A 30 10.33 27.58 -2.43
N ALA A 31 11.25 27.51 -3.41
CA ALA A 31 11.33 26.37 -4.32
C ALA A 31 11.64 25.05 -3.61
N LEU A 32 12.57 25.06 -2.64
CA LEU A 32 12.87 23.89 -1.82
C LEU A 32 11.67 23.43 -0.98
N LYS A 33 10.92 24.38 -0.41
CA LYS A 33 9.72 24.10 0.38
C LYS A 33 8.64 23.42 -0.46
N GLU A 34 8.36 23.94 -1.65
CA GLU A 34 7.38 23.34 -2.58
C GLU A 34 7.81 21.93 -3.01
N SER A 35 9.09 21.78 -3.35
CA SER A 35 9.68 20.50 -3.73
C SER A 35 9.54 19.45 -2.61
N ASN A 36 9.87 19.84 -1.38
CA ASN A 36 9.75 18.96 -0.21
C ASN A 36 8.30 18.53 0.07
N GLN A 37 7.34 19.45 -0.07
CA GLN A 37 5.92 19.11 0.09
C GLN A 37 5.46 18.09 -0.96
N LYS A 38 5.90 18.26 -2.22
CA LYS A 38 5.60 17.32 -3.30
C LYS A 38 6.22 15.95 -3.03
N TYR A 39 7.48 15.90 -2.60
CA TYR A 39 8.15 14.63 -2.28
C TYR A 39 7.52 13.93 -1.07
N SER A 40 7.13 14.66 -0.03
CA SER A 40 6.42 14.08 1.14
C SER A 40 5.16 13.34 0.69
N LYS A 41 4.34 14.00 -0.14
CA LYS A 41 3.10 13.40 -0.65
C LYS A 41 3.34 12.14 -1.48
N ILE A 42 4.33 12.16 -2.36
CA ILE A 42 4.68 10.99 -3.17
C ILE A 42 5.13 9.83 -2.26
N THR A 43 5.95 10.13 -1.25
CA THR A 43 6.42 9.12 -0.29
C THR A 43 5.25 8.51 0.48
N GLU A 44 4.32 9.32 1.00
CA GLU A 44 3.13 8.83 1.71
C GLU A 44 2.25 7.92 0.82
N GLU A 45 2.02 8.30 -0.43
CA GLU A 45 1.27 7.49 -1.41
C GLU A 45 1.99 6.16 -1.71
N MET A 46 3.31 6.19 -1.86
CA MET A 46 4.13 5.00 -2.08
C MET A 46 4.12 4.08 -0.87
N GLU A 47 4.32 4.60 0.34
CA GLU A 47 4.29 3.84 1.59
C GLU A 47 2.95 3.14 1.79
N HIS A 48 1.85 3.83 1.52
CA HIS A 48 0.51 3.25 1.57
C HIS A 48 0.35 2.09 0.59
N LEU A 49 0.77 2.26 -0.68
CA LEU A 49 0.73 1.19 -1.68
C LEU A 49 1.62 -0.01 -1.30
N TRP A 50 2.82 0.26 -0.75
CA TRP A 50 3.73 -0.79 -0.27
C TRP A 50 3.14 -1.56 0.90
N ARG A 51 2.48 -0.89 1.84
CA ARG A 51 1.79 -1.55 2.96
C ARG A 51 0.71 -2.51 2.44
N ILE A 52 -0.13 -2.06 1.51
CA ILE A 52 -1.16 -2.91 0.88
C ILE A 52 -0.53 -4.13 0.21
N LYS A 53 0.50 -3.90 -0.62
CA LYS A 53 1.22 -4.96 -1.34
C LYS A 53 1.81 -5.99 -0.37
N ARG A 54 2.41 -5.53 0.73
CA ARG A 54 2.99 -6.38 1.77
C ARG A 54 1.92 -7.24 2.44
N VAL A 55 0.81 -6.65 2.86
CA VAL A 55 -0.28 -7.38 3.52
C VAL A 55 -0.88 -8.43 2.58
N LEU A 56 -1.18 -8.06 1.34
CA LEU A 56 -1.65 -9.01 0.31
C LEU A 56 -0.64 -10.14 0.09
N TYR A 57 0.65 -9.81 -0.05
CA TYR A 57 1.66 -10.83 -0.25
C TYR A 57 1.70 -11.81 0.92
N LEU A 58 1.75 -11.31 2.15
CA LEU A 58 1.87 -12.13 3.37
C LEU A 58 0.61 -12.95 3.63
N ASP A 59 -0.59 -12.38 3.45
CA ASP A 59 -1.85 -13.11 3.64
C ASP A 59 -1.88 -14.38 2.77
N PHE A 60 -1.51 -14.27 1.48
CA PHE A 60 -1.55 -15.37 0.53
C PHE A 60 -0.34 -16.31 0.66
N ALA A 61 0.87 -15.77 0.86
CA ALA A 61 2.07 -16.57 1.03
C ALA A 61 2.00 -17.43 2.31
N LEU A 62 1.43 -16.88 3.39
CA LEU A 62 1.32 -17.56 4.69
C LEU A 62 -0.06 -18.19 4.93
N THR A 63 -0.80 -18.47 3.85
CA THR A 63 -2.07 -19.20 3.94
C THR A 63 -1.87 -20.55 4.62
N LEU A 64 -2.75 -20.87 5.57
CA LEU A 64 -2.77 -22.16 6.25
C LEU A 64 -3.67 -23.17 5.51
N LYS A 65 -3.20 -24.42 5.40
CA LYS A 65 -3.96 -25.58 4.88
C LYS A 65 -4.53 -25.40 3.45
N SER A 66 -3.97 -24.48 2.66
CA SER A 66 -4.30 -24.23 1.25
C SER A 66 -5.79 -24.01 0.92
N ASN A 67 -6.61 -23.65 1.91
CA ASN A 67 -8.06 -23.53 1.76
C ASN A 67 -8.52 -22.10 1.46
N VAL A 68 -7.83 -21.43 0.53
CA VAL A 68 -8.33 -20.18 -0.06
C VAL A 68 -9.58 -20.51 -0.88
N LYS A 69 -10.71 -19.97 -0.45
CA LYS A 69 -11.99 -20.06 -1.14
C LYS A 69 -12.20 -18.77 -1.93
N VAL A 70 -12.23 -18.88 -3.26
CA VAL A 70 -12.55 -17.77 -4.17
C VAL A 70 -13.98 -17.94 -4.66
N LEU A 71 -14.83 -16.97 -4.37
CA LEU A 71 -16.21 -16.91 -4.82
C LEU A 71 -16.31 -15.93 -5.99
N ASN A 72 -16.55 -16.44 -7.18
CA ASN A 72 -16.66 -15.67 -8.42
C ASN A 72 -18.10 -15.17 -8.63
N GLN A 73 -18.63 -14.36 -7.72
CA GLN A 73 -20.03 -13.93 -7.78
C GLN A 73 -20.28 -12.86 -8.84
N GLU A 74 -19.33 -11.93 -9.03
CA GLU A 74 -19.40 -10.89 -10.07
C GLU A 74 -18.28 -11.06 -11.10
N ARG A 75 -18.53 -10.64 -12.35
CA ARG A 75 -17.59 -10.81 -13.48
C ARG A 75 -16.19 -10.23 -13.21
N ASN A 76 -16.10 -9.16 -12.42
CA ASN A 76 -14.86 -8.40 -12.17
C ASN A 76 -14.48 -8.31 -10.68
N ARG A 77 -15.23 -8.95 -9.79
CA ARG A 77 -15.04 -8.82 -8.34
C ARG A 77 -15.23 -10.18 -7.69
N ASP A 78 -14.12 -10.71 -7.20
CA ASP A 78 -14.12 -11.93 -6.41
C ASP A 78 -14.33 -11.59 -4.94
N ILE A 79 -14.90 -12.54 -4.22
CA ILE A 79 -14.84 -12.55 -2.76
C ILE A 79 -13.89 -13.66 -2.38
N VAL A 80 -12.92 -13.36 -1.52
CA VAL A 80 -11.92 -14.34 -1.10
C VAL A 80 -11.97 -14.52 0.39
N LEU A 81 -11.99 -15.78 0.83
CA LEU A 81 -11.96 -16.20 2.22
C LEU A 81 -10.74 -17.10 2.40
N LEU A 82 -9.90 -16.80 3.38
CA LEU A 82 -8.71 -17.58 3.67
C LEU A 82 -8.37 -17.53 5.17
N GLN A 83 -7.56 -18.48 5.62
CA GLN A 83 -6.93 -18.43 6.93
C GLN A 83 -5.43 -18.28 6.72
N THR A 84 -4.79 -17.38 7.45
CA THR A 84 -3.36 -17.05 7.28
C THR A 84 -2.70 -16.86 8.64
N SER A 85 -1.39 -17.06 8.73
CA SER A 85 -0.63 -16.69 9.93
C SER A 85 -0.26 -15.20 9.98
N ASN A 86 -0.54 -14.44 8.91
CA ASN A 86 -0.36 -13.00 8.90
C ASN A 86 -1.53 -12.30 9.60
N SER A 87 -1.24 -11.37 10.50
CA SER A 87 -2.24 -10.52 11.13
C SER A 87 -1.73 -9.09 11.18
N ILE A 88 -2.62 -8.14 10.91
CA ILE A 88 -2.35 -6.71 11.12
C ILE A 88 -2.96 -6.19 12.42
N HIS A 89 -3.84 -6.97 13.05
CA HIS A 89 -4.51 -6.66 14.32
C HIS A 89 -4.02 -7.56 15.47
N ASN A 90 -2.82 -8.13 15.34
CA ASN A 90 -2.16 -9.00 16.34
C ASN A 90 -2.98 -10.22 16.79
N ARG A 91 -3.67 -10.85 15.84
CA ARG A 91 -4.47 -12.07 16.03
C ARG A 91 -3.65 -13.30 15.63
N PHE A 92 -3.82 -14.40 16.37
CA PHE A 92 -3.18 -15.67 16.02
C PHE A 92 -3.99 -16.39 14.94
N ASN A 93 -3.36 -16.66 13.80
CA ASN A 93 -3.94 -17.39 12.67
C ASN A 93 -5.36 -16.91 12.24
N PRO A 94 -5.54 -15.61 11.98
CA PRO A 94 -6.87 -15.06 11.71
C PRO A 94 -7.48 -15.60 10.41
N PHE A 95 -8.81 -15.53 10.37
CA PHE A 95 -9.58 -15.65 9.15
C PHE A 95 -9.69 -14.28 8.49
N VAL A 96 -9.30 -14.23 7.23
CA VAL A 96 -9.27 -13.01 6.43
C VAL A 96 -10.26 -13.14 5.29
N ALA A 97 -11.01 -12.08 5.04
CA ALA A 97 -11.83 -11.96 3.85
C ALA A 97 -11.49 -10.71 3.05
N TYR A 98 -11.48 -10.84 1.73
CA TYR A 98 -11.41 -9.72 0.81
C TYR A 98 -12.75 -9.59 0.10
N VAL A 99 -13.37 -8.41 0.18
CA VAL A 99 -14.68 -8.13 -0.40
C VAL A 99 -14.72 -6.73 -0.99
N VAL A 100 -15.36 -6.59 -2.14
CA VAL A 100 -15.63 -5.28 -2.74
C VAL A 100 -17.06 -4.87 -2.43
N LYS A 101 -17.24 -3.74 -1.74
CA LYS A 101 -18.55 -3.15 -1.46
C LYS A 101 -18.56 -1.70 -1.93
N ASN A 102 -19.58 -1.31 -2.70
CA ASN A 102 -19.69 0.04 -3.30
C ASN A 102 -18.41 0.46 -4.07
N GLY A 103 -17.76 -0.48 -4.75
CA GLY A 103 -16.52 -0.25 -5.49
C GLY A 103 -15.26 -0.05 -4.63
N VAL A 104 -15.34 -0.21 -3.31
CA VAL A 104 -14.21 -0.17 -2.39
C VAL A 104 -13.85 -1.59 -1.98
N LEU A 105 -12.57 -1.95 -2.12
CA LEU A 105 -12.01 -3.20 -1.61
C LEU A 105 -11.75 -3.05 -0.11
N TYR A 106 -12.28 -3.99 0.66
CA TYR A 106 -12.07 -4.12 2.09
C TYR A 106 -11.38 -5.45 2.39
N ARG A 107 -10.52 -5.42 3.41
CA ARG A 107 -10.00 -6.60 4.08
C ARG A 107 -10.69 -6.70 5.44
N LEU A 108 -11.27 -7.84 5.71
CA LEU A 108 -11.89 -8.18 6.99
C LEU A 108 -10.97 -9.17 7.71
N GLU A 109 -10.70 -8.95 8.99
CA GLU A 109 -9.93 -9.86 9.82
C GLU A 109 -10.76 -10.30 11.03
N SER A 110 -10.87 -11.61 11.25
CA SER A 110 -11.63 -12.18 12.37
C SER A 110 -10.88 -13.32 13.03
N LEU A 111 -11.14 -13.52 14.32
CA LEU A 111 -10.74 -14.73 15.04
C LEU A 111 -11.56 -15.95 14.62
N TYR A 112 -12.79 -15.73 14.15
CA TYR A 112 -13.73 -16.78 13.82
C TYR A 112 -13.83 -16.97 12.31
N LYS A 113 -14.16 -18.20 11.90
CA LYS A 113 -14.25 -18.56 10.49
C LYS A 113 -15.32 -17.73 9.80
N LEU A 114 -14.89 -16.95 8.81
CA LEU A 114 -15.75 -16.11 8.00
C LEU A 114 -16.49 -16.95 6.95
N HIS A 115 -17.79 -16.70 6.82
CA HIS A 115 -18.65 -17.26 5.79
C HIS A 115 -19.31 -16.12 5.03
N TYR A 116 -19.49 -16.31 3.73
CA TYR A 116 -20.20 -15.36 2.88
C TYR A 116 -21.55 -15.97 2.47
N PRO A 117 -22.67 -15.22 2.48
CA PRO A 117 -22.79 -13.81 2.91
C PRO A 117 -22.49 -13.63 4.40
N PHE A 118 -21.94 -12.46 4.76
CA PHE A 118 -21.60 -12.15 6.15
C PHE A 118 -22.85 -11.90 6.97
N ASP A 119 -22.96 -12.54 8.13
CA ASP A 119 -24.04 -12.32 9.07
C ASP A 119 -23.80 -11.04 9.89
N THR A 120 -24.88 -10.44 10.38
CA THR A 120 -24.91 -9.30 11.31
C THR A 120 -24.12 -9.55 12.60
N GLN A 121 -23.95 -10.80 13.02
CA GLN A 121 -23.16 -11.19 14.18
C GLN A 121 -21.66 -11.37 13.88
N THR A 122 -21.24 -11.15 12.63
CA THR A 122 -19.83 -11.29 12.23
C THR A 122 -18.98 -10.20 12.89
N VAL A 123 -18.18 -10.58 13.88
CA VAL A 123 -17.19 -9.69 14.49
C VAL A 123 -15.89 -9.77 13.71
N ALA A 124 -15.53 -8.68 13.02
CA ALA A 124 -14.30 -8.57 12.26
C ALA A 124 -13.78 -7.12 12.26
N ASP A 125 -12.46 -6.96 12.29
CA ASP A 125 -11.82 -5.68 12.02
C ASP A 125 -11.89 -5.40 10.51
N VAL A 126 -12.21 -4.16 10.15
CA VAL A 126 -12.45 -3.77 8.76
C VAL A 126 -11.40 -2.76 8.29
N ASP A 127 -10.53 -3.19 7.38
CA ASP A 127 -9.53 -2.35 6.78
C ASP A 127 -9.92 -1.96 5.36
N ARG A 128 -9.95 -0.65 5.12
CA ARG A 128 -10.20 -0.10 3.80
C ARG A 128 -8.91 -0.12 2.98
N ILE A 129 -8.92 -0.83 1.84
CA ILE A 129 -7.78 -0.88 0.93
C ILE A 129 -7.85 0.24 -0.11
N GLY A 130 -9.00 0.43 -0.75
CA GLY A 130 -9.16 1.50 -1.74
C GLY A 130 -10.24 1.22 -2.79
N LYS A 131 -10.53 2.22 -3.63
CA LYS A 131 -11.52 2.09 -4.72
C LYS A 131 -10.94 1.27 -5.87
N VAL A 132 -11.63 0.20 -6.26
CA VAL A 132 -11.19 -0.75 -7.31
C VAL A 132 -12.19 -0.85 -8.45
N LYS A 133 -11.66 -0.98 -9.66
CA LYS A 133 -12.41 -1.33 -10.88
C LYS A 133 -12.46 -2.84 -11.08
N ARG A 134 -11.41 -3.55 -10.67
CA ARG A 134 -11.29 -5.00 -10.80
C ARG A 134 -10.54 -5.58 -9.61
N PHE A 135 -11.03 -6.70 -9.11
CA PHE A 135 -10.38 -7.52 -8.10
C PHE A 135 -10.62 -8.98 -8.45
N ARG A 136 -9.57 -9.67 -8.92
CA ARG A 136 -9.64 -11.06 -9.37
C ARG A 136 -8.51 -11.88 -8.77
N ILE A 137 -8.82 -13.09 -8.36
CA ILE A 137 -7.85 -14.03 -7.80
C ILE A 137 -7.98 -15.36 -8.52
N TYR A 138 -6.88 -15.79 -9.12
CA TYR A 138 -6.78 -17.08 -9.78
C TYR A 138 -5.95 -18.02 -8.92
N LYS A 139 -6.50 -19.20 -8.64
CA LYS A 139 -5.82 -20.26 -7.90
C LYS A 139 -5.34 -21.32 -8.88
N ALA A 140 -4.09 -21.72 -8.77
CA ALA A 140 -3.53 -22.86 -9.48
C ALA A 140 -2.86 -23.81 -8.48
N LEU A 141 -2.99 -25.12 -8.72
CA LEU A 141 -2.30 -26.15 -7.94
C LEU A 141 -1.26 -26.81 -8.84
N LYS A 142 -0.04 -26.99 -8.33
CA LYS A 142 1.05 -27.67 -9.04
C LYS A 142 1.61 -28.75 -8.15
N LYS A 143 1.73 -29.97 -8.67
CA LYS A 143 2.45 -31.06 -7.97
C LYS A 143 3.95 -30.88 -8.22
N GLU A 144 4.74 -30.79 -7.16
CA GLU A 144 6.20 -30.84 -7.20
C GLU A 144 6.66 -32.04 -6.36
N GLY A 145 6.94 -33.16 -7.03
CA GLY A 145 7.17 -34.44 -6.37
C GLY A 145 5.91 -34.92 -5.63
N GLN A 146 6.02 -35.18 -4.34
CA GLN A 146 4.91 -35.60 -3.47
C GLN A 146 4.12 -34.42 -2.86
N ARG A 147 4.59 -33.18 -3.02
CA ARG A 147 3.92 -31.99 -2.44
C ARG A 147 2.99 -31.33 -3.45
N VAL A 148 1.83 -30.88 -2.99
CA VAL A 148 0.89 -30.07 -3.79
C VAL A 148 1.09 -28.62 -3.41
N ILE A 149 1.51 -27.80 -4.39
CA ILE A 149 1.79 -26.38 -4.19
C ILE A 149 0.71 -25.49 -4.76
N SER A 150 0.20 -24.59 -3.92
CA SER A 150 -0.76 -23.56 -4.32
C SER A 150 -0.06 -22.30 -4.81
N TYR A 151 -0.45 -21.86 -6.00
CA TYR A 151 -0.08 -20.57 -6.57
C TYR A 151 -1.32 -19.69 -6.70
N TYR A 152 -1.16 -18.41 -6.40
CA TYR A 152 -2.20 -17.39 -6.51
C TYR A 152 -1.74 -16.30 -7.46
N LEU A 153 -2.58 -15.95 -8.43
CA LEU A 153 -2.44 -14.74 -9.22
C LEU A 153 -3.47 -13.73 -8.74
N ILE A 154 -3.02 -12.65 -8.13
CA ILE A 154 -3.86 -11.56 -7.65
C ILE A 154 -3.78 -10.42 -8.67
N ASP A 155 -4.93 -10.04 -9.24
CA ASP A 155 -5.07 -8.93 -10.16
C ASP A 155 -6.02 -7.87 -9.57
N ILE A 156 -5.45 -6.72 -9.20
CA ILE A 156 -6.17 -5.57 -8.68
C ILE A 156 -5.94 -4.39 -9.61
N LEU A 157 -7.03 -3.80 -10.08
CA LEU A 157 -7.02 -2.52 -10.80
C LEU A 157 -7.74 -1.48 -9.95
N PHE A 158 -6.99 -0.52 -9.43
CA PHE A 158 -7.53 0.61 -8.69
C PHE A 158 -8.15 1.65 -9.63
N SER A 159 -9.00 2.51 -9.07
CA SER A 159 -9.72 3.52 -9.85
C SER A 159 -8.81 4.58 -10.46
N ASP A 160 -7.72 4.90 -9.76
CA ASP A 160 -6.61 5.80 -10.16
C ASP A 160 -5.67 5.21 -11.24
N LYS A 161 -6.03 4.03 -11.80
CA LYS A 161 -5.24 3.25 -12.77
C LYS A 161 -4.00 2.57 -12.17
N THR A 162 -3.77 2.64 -10.86
CA THR A 162 -2.75 1.82 -10.20
C THR A 162 -3.11 0.35 -10.35
N LYS A 163 -2.13 -0.48 -10.73
CA LYS A 163 -2.32 -1.93 -10.93
C LYS A 163 -1.41 -2.73 -10.01
N ILE A 164 -1.97 -3.75 -9.38
CA ILE A 164 -1.22 -4.80 -8.68
C ILE A 164 -1.48 -6.10 -9.41
N LEU A 165 -0.42 -6.73 -9.90
CA LEU A 165 -0.46 -8.07 -10.48
C LEU A 165 0.63 -8.92 -9.81
N TYR A 166 0.23 -9.84 -8.94
CA TYR A 166 1.15 -10.67 -8.18
C TYR A 166 0.91 -12.15 -8.36
N LYS A 167 1.97 -12.87 -8.73
CA LYS A 167 2.03 -14.32 -8.65
C LYS A 167 2.70 -14.69 -7.33
N ILE A 168 1.97 -15.37 -6.45
CA ILE A 168 2.40 -15.73 -5.11
C ILE A 168 2.39 -17.25 -4.97
N ARG A 169 3.44 -17.80 -4.39
CA ARG A 169 3.55 -19.21 -3.98
C ARG A 169 3.16 -19.30 -2.50
N ALA A 170 2.27 -20.22 -2.14
CA ALA A 170 2.02 -20.55 -0.74
C ALA A 170 3.26 -21.21 -0.11
N LEU A 171 3.64 -20.77 1.09
CA LEU A 171 4.83 -21.23 1.81
C LEU A 171 4.47 -22.17 2.97
N ASN A 172 3.27 -22.03 3.55
CA ASN A 172 2.82 -22.80 4.72
C ASN A 172 1.86 -23.95 4.33
N GLU A 173 2.33 -24.85 3.47
CA GLU A 173 1.59 -26.05 3.11
C GLU A 173 2.08 -27.23 3.94
N VAL A 174 1.18 -27.78 4.75
CA VAL A 174 1.37 -29.04 5.49
C VAL A 174 1.00 -30.20 4.57
#